data_AF-A0A7C5TYU0-F1
#
_entry.id   AF-A0A7C5TYU0-F1
#
_cell.length_a   1.000
_cell.length_b   1.000
_cell.length_c   1.000
_cell.angle_alpha   90.00
_cell.angle_beta   90.00
_cell.angle_gamma   90.00
#
_symmetry.space_group_name_H-M   'P 1'
#
loop_
_entity.id
_entity.type
_entity.pdbx_description
1 polymer ?
#
loop_
_entity_poly.entity_id
_entity_poly.type
_entity_poly.pdbx_seq_one_letter_code
_entity_poly.pdbx_strand_id
1 'polypeptide(L)'
;MALDLVLWIKNVAEVAEITLNIALRAEELKKLLGITLTDCYVIATAETLSVTALFLKIEEEIKKRINLIEKLPVEFIVKTL
;
A
#
# COMPACT_ATOMS: atom_id res chain seq x y z
N MET A 1 15.39 -2.50 -20.56
CA MET A 1 14.41 -3.62 -20.54
C MET A 1 13.92 -3.81 -19.11
N ALA A 2 12.81 -4.52 -18.87
CA ALA A 2 12.23 -4.65 -17.52
C ALA A 2 13.22 -5.10 -16.42
N LEU A 3 14.27 -5.86 -16.79
CA LEU A 3 15.35 -6.26 -15.89
C LEU A 3 16.15 -5.07 -15.32
N ASP A 4 16.47 -4.07 -16.15
CA ASP A 4 17.26 -2.91 -15.72
C ASP A 4 16.53 -2.12 -14.64
N LEU A 5 15.21 -1.99 -14.78
CA LEU A 5 14.35 -1.34 -13.80
C LEU A 5 14.32 -2.13 -12.48
N VAL A 6 14.13 -3.45 -12.55
CA VAL A 6 14.10 -4.32 -11.36
C VAL A 6 15.44 -4.27 -10.63
N LEU A 7 16.56 -4.34 -11.35
CA LEU A 7 17.90 -4.23 -10.76
C LEU A 7 18.14 -2.87 -10.12
N TRP A 8 17.69 -1.78 -10.75
CA TRP A 8 17.79 -0.45 -10.17
C TRP A 8 16.98 -0.32 -8.87
N ILE A 9 15.72 -0.79 -8.85
CA ILE A 9 14.87 -0.76 -7.64
C ILE A 9 15.53 -1.53 -6.50
N LYS A 10 16.06 -2.73 -6.76
CA LYS A 10 16.75 -3.54 -5.74
C LYS A 10 18.00 -2.87 -5.15
N ASN A 11 18.58 -1.88 -5.84
CA ASN A 11 19.74 -1.14 -5.35
C ASN A 11 19.36 0.08 -4.50
N VAL A 12 18.12 0.56 -4.59
CA VAL A 12 17.65 1.77 -3.88
C VAL A 12 16.57 1.48 -2.84
N ALA A 13 16.07 0.25 -2.78
CA ALA A 13 15.02 -0.16 -1.87
C ALA A 13 15.23 -1.60 -1.38
N GLU A 14 14.85 -1.85 -0.12
CA GLU A 14 14.74 -3.20 0.41
C GLU A 14 13.43 -3.85 -0.05
N VAL A 15 13.52 -5.09 -0.52
CA VAL A 15 12.34 -5.84 -0.97
C VAL A 15 11.69 -6.49 0.23
N ALA A 16 10.48 -6.05 0.55
CA ALA A 16 9.67 -6.67 1.59
C ALA A 16 9.23 -8.09 1.17
N GLU A 17 9.42 -9.07 2.05
CA GLU A 17 8.90 -10.42 1.87
C GLU A 17 7.40 -10.48 2.18
N ILE A 18 6.63 -11.09 1.28
CA ILE A 18 5.19 -11.26 1.49
C ILE A 18 4.95 -12.56 2.26
N THR A 19 4.60 -12.42 3.54
CA THR A 19 4.23 -13.55 4.40
C THR A 19 2.74 -13.89 4.26
N LEU A 20 2.34 -15.09 4.72
CA LEU A 20 0.93 -15.49 4.76
C LEU A 20 0.07 -14.51 5.57
N ASN A 21 0.60 -13.97 6.67
CA ASN A 21 -0.12 -12.99 7.50
C ASN A 21 -0.41 -11.70 6.73
N ILE A 22 0.56 -11.21 5.94
CA ILE A 22 0.37 -10.05 5.06
C ILE A 22 -0.70 -10.34 4.02
N ALA A 23 -0.68 -11.53 3.40
CA ALA A 23 -1.66 -11.92 2.39
C ALA A 23 -3.09 -12.00 2.95
N LEU A 24 -3.27 -12.61 4.12
CA LEU A 24 -4.56 -12.67 4.82
C LEU A 24 -5.05 -11.26 5.18
N ARG A 25 -4.16 -10.42 5.72
CA ARG A 25 -4.50 -9.05 6.08
C ARG A 25 -4.89 -8.20 4.86
N ALA A 26 -4.19 -8.36 3.74
CA ALA A 26 -4.54 -7.71 2.48
C ALA A 26 -5.94 -8.13 1.98
N GLU A 27 -6.32 -9.39 2.16
CA GLU A 27 -7.66 -9.88 1.79
C GLU A 27 -8.76 -9.25 2.67
N GLU A 28 -8.53 -9.12 3.97
CA GLU A 28 -9.44 -8.40 4.89
C GLU A 28 -9.60 -6.93 4.49
N LEU A 29 -8.49 -6.25 4.21
CA LEU A 29 -8.49 -4.86 3.76
C LEU A 29 -9.23 -4.72 2.43
N LYS A 30 -9.09 -5.67 1.50
CA LYS A 30 -9.82 -5.68 0.23
C LYS A 30 -11.33 -5.74 0.47
N LYS A 31 -11.80 -6.59 1.39
CA LYS A 31 -13.23 -6.69 1.74
C LYS A 31 -13.74 -5.41 2.41
N LEU A 32 -12.94 -4.81 3.29
CA LEU A 32 -13.31 -3.63 4.06
C LEU A 32 -13.33 -2.34 3.21
N LEU A 33 -12.26 -2.12 2.45
CA LEU A 33 -12.01 -0.87 1.73
C LEU A 33 -12.51 -0.93 0.29
N GLY A 34 -12.57 -2.11 -0.32
CA GLY A 34 -12.96 -2.26 -1.72
C GLY A 34 -11.91 -1.79 -2.73
N ILE A 35 -10.79 -1.19 -2.30
CA ILE A 35 -9.69 -0.67 -3.14
C ILE A 35 -8.90 -1.78 -3.85
N THR A 36 -7.95 -1.45 -4.73
CA THR A 36 -7.15 -2.47 -5.42
C THR A 36 -6.42 -3.42 -4.46
N LEU A 37 -6.27 -4.69 -4.86
CA LEU A 37 -5.59 -5.68 -4.01
C LEU A 37 -4.12 -5.31 -3.77
N THR A 38 -3.46 -4.71 -4.78
CA THR A 38 -2.09 -4.20 -4.66
C THR A 38 -1.96 -3.13 -3.58
N ASP A 39 -2.91 -2.19 -3.49
CA ASP A 39 -2.90 -1.17 -2.44
C ASP A 39 -3.12 -1.79 -1.06
N CYS A 40 -3.99 -2.81 -0.98
CA CYS A 40 -4.20 -3.56 0.26
C CYS A 40 -2.92 -4.28 0.71
N TYR A 41 -2.13 -4.83 -0.21
CA TYR A 41 -0.82 -5.41 0.11
C TYR A 41 0.16 -4.36 0.62
N VAL A 42 0.21 -3.18 0.01
CA VAL A 42 1.08 -2.09 0.47
C VAL A 42 0.73 -1.69 1.91
N ILE A 43 -0.56 -1.53 2.21
CA ILE A 43 -1.04 -1.16 3.55
C ILE A 43 -0.78 -2.29 4.57
N ALA A 44 -1.11 -3.55 4.24
CA ALA A 44 -0.89 -4.69 5.12
C ALA A 44 0.60 -4.90 5.44
N THR A 45 1.47 -4.67 4.45
CA THR A 45 2.93 -4.71 4.62
C THR A 45 3.39 -3.59 5.55
N ALA A 46 2.87 -2.37 5.36
CA ALA A 46 3.18 -1.23 6.21
C ALA A 46 2.74 -1.44 7.68
N GLU A 47 1.53 -1.98 7.91
CA GLU A 47 1.07 -2.39 9.24
C GLU A 47 2.03 -3.42 9.88
N THR A 48 2.42 -4.45 9.11
CA THR A 48 3.28 -5.53 9.61
C THR A 48 4.68 -5.04 9.95
N LEU A 49 5.24 -4.13 9.14
CA LEU A 49 6.57 -3.56 9.33
C LEU A 49 6.57 -2.34 10.27
N SER A 50 5.39 -1.91 10.76
CA SER A 50 5.24 -0.69 11.57
C SER A 50 5.82 0.56 10.88
N VAL A 51 5.62 0.67 9.57
CA VAL A 51 6.05 1.82 8.74
C VAL A 51 4.82 2.47 8.07
N THR A 52 5.04 3.58 7.37
CA THR A 52 3.97 4.29 6.64
C THR A 52 3.94 3.87 5.17
N ALA A 53 2.77 3.50 4.67
CA ALA A 53 2.50 3.32 3.26
C ALA A 53 2.35 4.67 2.56
N LEU A 54 3.19 4.94 1.56
CA LEU A 54 3.14 6.17 0.78
C LEU A 54 2.36 5.96 -0.52
N PHE A 55 1.35 6.81 -0.72
CA PHE A 55 0.59 6.89 -1.97
C PHE A 55 0.80 8.25 -2.62
N LEU A 56 0.81 8.29 -3.95
CA LEU A 56 1.08 9.53 -4.67
C LEU A 56 0.00 10.59 -4.42
N LYS A 57 -1.28 10.21 -4.53
CA LYS A 57 -2.45 11.10 -4.42
C LYS A 57 -3.69 10.32 -3.99
N ILE A 58 -4.72 11.03 -3.55
CA ILE A 58 -6.02 10.44 -3.23
C ILE A 58 -6.80 10.19 -4.52
N GLU A 59 -7.09 8.94 -4.84
CA GLU A 59 -7.89 8.56 -6.00
C GLU A 59 -9.39 8.45 -5.66
N GLU A 60 -10.26 8.51 -6.67
CA GLU A 60 -11.72 8.47 -6.48
C GLU A 60 -12.21 7.21 -5.74
N GLU A 61 -11.53 6.08 -5.92
CA GLU A 61 -11.83 4.84 -5.19
C GLU A 61 -11.54 4.99 -3.68
N ILE A 62 -10.40 5.63 -3.35
CA ILE A 62 -9.96 5.93 -1.98
C ILE A 62 -10.88 6.98 -1.34
N LYS A 63 -11.29 8.03 -2.06
CA LYS A 63 -12.18 9.09 -1.54
C LYS A 63 -13.46 8.51 -0.92
N LYS A 64 -14.04 7.48 -1.54
CA LYS A 64 -15.27 6.81 -1.06
C LYS A 64 -15.10 6.13 0.32
N ARG A 65 -13.86 5.97 0.79
CA ARG A 65 -13.48 5.25 2.01
C ARG A 65 -12.42 5.98 2.83
N ILE A 66 -12.22 7.28 2.58
CA ILE A 66 -11.12 8.06 3.16
C ILE A 66 -11.13 7.99 4.70
N ASN A 67 -12.31 8.07 5.32
CA ASN A 67 -12.48 7.97 6.78
C ASN A 67 -11.98 6.65 7.40
N LEU A 68 -11.94 5.55 6.62
CA LEU A 68 -11.38 4.28 7.07
C LEU A 68 -9.87 4.24 6.81
N ILE A 69 -9.43 4.78 5.68
CA ILE A 69 -8.03 4.77 5.24
C ILE A 69 -7.17 5.69 6.11
N GLU A 70 -7.70 6.82 6.58
CA GLU A 70 -7.02 7.73 7.51
C GLU A 70 -6.73 7.11 8.89
N LYS A 71 -7.34 5.96 9.22
CA LYS A 71 -7.05 5.21 10.45
C LYS A 71 -5.93 4.18 10.27
N LEU A 72 -5.44 4.00 9.05
CA LEU A 72 -4.38 3.08 8.67
C LEU A 72 -3.06 3.85 8.56
N PRO A 73 -1.89 3.18 8.58
CA PRO A 73 -0.59 3.83 8.45
C PRO A 73 -0.34 4.28 7.00
N VAL A 74 -1.09 5.27 6.53
CA VAL A 74 -1.10 5.74 5.14
C VAL A 74 -0.83 7.25 5.09
N GLU A 75 0.03 7.67 4.18
CA GLU A 75 0.20 9.09 3.84
C GLU A 75 0.15 9.32 2.32
N PHE A 76 -0.44 10.44 1.92
CA PHE A 76 -0.52 10.88 0.54
C PHE A 76 0.46 12.03 0.28
N ILE A 77 1.30 11.88 -0.75
CA ILE A 77 2.32 12.88 -1.10
C ILE A 77 1.67 14.17 -1.61
N VAL A 78 0.70 14.05 -2.52
CA VAL A 78 -0.05 15.18 -3.06
C VAL A 78 -1.34 15.35 -2.26
N LYS A 79 -1.41 16.42 -1.46
CA LYS A 79 -2.53 16.74 -0.56
C LYS A 79 -3.66 17.56 -1.19
N THR A 80 -3.76 17.60 -2.52
CA THR A 80 -4.79 18.37 -3.21
C THR A 80 -6.12 17.61 -3.19
N LEU A 81 -7.10 18.12 -2.44
CA LEU A 81 -8.48 17.61 -2.38
C LEU A 81 -9.24 17.86 -3.70
#